data_AF-A0A7Y9GJJ7-F1
#
_entry.id   AF-A0A7Y9GJJ7-F1
#
_cell.length_a   1.000
_cell.length_b   1.000
_cell.length_c   1.000
_cell.angle_alpha   90.00
_cell.angle_beta   90.00
_cell.angle_gamma   90.00
#
_symmetry.space_group_name_H-M   'P 1'
#
loop_
_entity.id
_entity.type
_entity.pdbx_description
1 polymer ?
#
loop_
_entity_poly.entity_id
_entity_poly.type
_entity_poly.pdbx_seq_one_letter_code
_entity_poly.pdbx_strand_id
1 'polypeptide(L)'
;MALRADVAAMLADAGMHDAEVDEAVEDEHVRVRVYGEVVAAVAASRRPDAERRIVALILRDPVSSVAKTAVVQLVDEVAMRSAGPGEFQRWAAGLLPELRRLDAEGHGPFVRRRVHDWSVYLAIEDGRTPAAAELADTTPWMQRMLAEKVTSLPVLTLLAEGGGTRKIRNIAGRRADTLMRGP
;
A
#
# COMPACT_ATOMS: atom_id res chain seq x y z
N MET A 1 15.40 21.75 -12.12
CA MET A 1 16.74 21.14 -11.93
C MET A 1 16.75 20.01 -10.90
N ALA A 2 15.93 20.04 -9.83
CA ALA A 2 15.87 18.94 -8.86
C ALA A 2 15.26 17.63 -9.40
N LEU A 3 14.13 17.70 -10.13
CA LEU A 3 13.39 16.50 -10.58
C LEU A 3 14.24 15.53 -11.39
N ARG A 4 14.97 16.00 -12.41
CA ARG A 4 15.85 15.16 -13.23
C ARG A 4 16.90 14.43 -12.39
N ALA A 5 17.50 15.13 -11.43
CA ALA A 5 18.51 14.55 -10.54
C ALA A 5 17.88 13.54 -9.56
N ASP A 6 16.71 13.84 -9.02
CA ASP A 6 15.97 12.93 -8.14
C ASP A 6 15.54 11.65 -8.90
N VAL A 7 15.03 11.77 -10.13
CA VAL A 7 14.66 10.65 -11.01
C VAL A 7 15.89 9.79 -11.33
N ALA A 8 16.99 10.39 -11.75
CA ALA A 8 18.23 9.67 -12.03
C ALA A 8 18.79 8.97 -10.79
N ALA A 9 18.74 9.61 -9.61
CA ALA A 9 19.19 9.00 -8.35
C ALA A 9 18.32 7.80 -7.95
N MET A 10 16.99 7.89 -8.11
CA MET A 10 16.08 6.76 -7.84
C MET A 10 16.35 5.57 -8.75
N LEU A 11 16.54 5.81 -10.03
CA LEU A 11 16.86 4.77 -11.02
C LEU A 11 18.20 4.10 -10.73
N ALA A 12 19.23 4.88 -10.37
CA ALA A 12 20.52 4.34 -9.96
C ALA A 12 20.41 3.47 -8.69
N ASP A 13 19.68 3.92 -7.66
CA ASP A 13 19.45 3.15 -6.42
C ASP A 13 18.68 1.84 -6.69
N ALA A 14 17.85 1.82 -7.74
CA ALA A 14 17.11 0.65 -8.22
C ALA A 14 17.92 -0.24 -9.21
N GLY A 15 19.11 0.17 -9.63
CA GLY A 15 19.93 -0.54 -10.61
C GLY A 15 19.40 -0.46 -12.05
N MET A 16 18.59 0.54 -12.36
CA MET A 16 17.91 0.73 -13.65
C MET A 16 18.67 1.76 -14.50
N HIS A 17 19.71 1.32 -15.20
CA HIS A 17 20.62 2.21 -15.93
C HIS A 17 20.16 2.63 -17.34
N ASP A 18 19.23 1.88 -17.94
CA ASP A 18 18.73 2.12 -19.30
C ASP A 18 17.39 2.88 -19.35
N ALA A 19 16.94 3.42 -18.21
CA ALA A 19 15.63 4.06 -18.12
C ALA A 19 15.62 5.49 -18.70
N GLU A 20 14.51 5.87 -19.33
CA GLU A 20 14.30 7.15 -20.01
C GLU A 20 14.08 8.30 -19.01
N VAL A 21 15.18 8.77 -18.41
CA VAL A 21 15.17 9.87 -17.43
C VAL A 21 14.52 11.14 -17.99
N ASP A 22 14.88 11.51 -19.21
CA ASP A 22 14.42 12.77 -19.81
C ASP A 22 12.91 12.70 -20.13
N GLU A 23 12.42 11.56 -20.63
CA GLU A 23 10.99 11.35 -20.88
C GLU A 23 10.18 11.36 -19.57
N ALA A 24 10.67 10.72 -18.51
CA ALA A 24 10.03 10.76 -17.20
C ALA A 24 9.99 12.17 -16.59
N VAL A 25 10.94 13.04 -16.94
CA VAL A 25 10.91 14.45 -16.49
C VAL A 25 9.84 15.25 -17.25
N GLU A 26 9.62 14.94 -18.53
CA GLU A 26 8.68 15.67 -19.38
C GLU A 26 7.23 15.17 -19.25
N ASP A 27 7.02 13.87 -19.01
CA ASP A 27 5.70 13.23 -18.98
C ASP A 27 5.39 12.61 -17.60
N GLU A 28 4.30 13.06 -16.97
CA GLU A 28 3.86 12.54 -15.67
C GLU A 28 3.38 11.10 -15.68
N HIS A 29 2.81 10.61 -16.78
CA HIS A 29 2.39 9.22 -16.93
C HIS A 29 3.60 8.30 -17.06
N VAL A 30 4.62 8.71 -17.82
CA VAL A 30 5.90 8.00 -17.90
C VAL A 30 6.57 8.00 -16.53
N ARG A 31 6.55 9.12 -15.82
CA ARG A 31 7.09 9.21 -14.46
C ARG A 31 6.39 8.28 -13.47
N VAL A 32 5.06 8.19 -13.51
CA VAL A 32 4.29 7.25 -12.68
C VAL A 32 4.72 5.81 -12.97
N ARG A 33 4.85 5.43 -14.25
CA ARG A 33 5.35 4.11 -14.64
C ARG A 33 6.75 3.85 -14.08
N VAL A 34 7.68 4.78 -14.29
CA VAL A 34 9.07 4.68 -13.81
C VAL A 34 9.12 4.55 -12.29
N TYR A 35 8.36 5.35 -11.55
CA TYR A 35 8.30 5.24 -10.10
C TYR A 35 7.74 3.88 -9.66
N GLY A 36 6.76 3.35 -10.38
CA GLY A 36 6.23 2.01 -10.10
C GLY A 36 7.27 0.91 -10.28
N GLU A 37 8.10 0.99 -11.33
CA GLU A 37 9.20 0.04 -11.57
C GLU A 37 10.28 0.16 -10.49
N VAL A 38 10.69 1.38 -10.14
CA VAL A 38 11.63 1.67 -9.05
C VAL A 38 11.11 1.11 -7.71
N VAL A 39 9.85 1.36 -7.39
CA VAL A 39 9.21 0.88 -6.16
C VAL A 39 9.24 -0.64 -6.09
N ALA A 40 8.87 -1.32 -7.18
CA ALA A 40 8.89 -2.78 -7.24
C ALA A 40 10.32 -3.33 -7.03
N ALA A 41 11.32 -2.77 -7.71
CA ALA A 41 12.72 -3.18 -7.58
C ALA A 41 13.26 -2.96 -6.15
N VAL A 42 12.97 -1.80 -5.57
CA VAL A 42 13.46 -1.44 -4.23
C VAL A 42 12.76 -2.28 -3.14
N ALA A 43 11.45 -2.48 -3.24
CA ALA A 43 10.71 -3.35 -2.33
C ALA A 43 11.21 -4.81 -2.40
N ALA A 44 11.53 -5.31 -3.60
CA ALA A 44 12.11 -6.64 -3.80
C ALA A 44 13.50 -6.78 -3.16
N SER A 45 14.28 -5.69 -3.08
CA SER A 45 15.61 -5.71 -2.45
C SER A 45 15.56 -5.90 -0.92
N ARG A 46 14.41 -5.69 -0.28
CA ARG A 46 14.21 -5.78 1.18
C ARG A 46 15.22 -4.97 1.99
N ARG A 47 15.53 -3.75 1.52
CA ARG A 47 16.45 -2.82 2.18
C ARG A 47 15.67 -1.61 2.70
N PRO A 48 15.29 -1.59 4.00
CA PRO A 48 14.51 -0.50 4.57
C PRO A 48 15.14 0.89 4.37
N ASP A 49 16.47 0.99 4.36
CA ASP A 49 17.15 2.25 4.08
C ASP A 49 16.99 2.73 2.64
N ALA A 50 16.98 1.80 1.67
CA ALA A 50 16.73 2.14 0.26
C ALA A 50 15.26 2.57 0.08
N GLU A 51 14.32 1.85 0.69
CA GLU A 51 12.89 2.18 0.69
C GLU A 51 12.63 3.57 1.27
N ARG A 52 13.28 3.93 2.38
CA ARG A 52 13.19 5.29 2.94
C ARG A 52 13.79 6.35 2.03
N ARG A 53 14.96 6.09 1.44
CA ARG A 53 15.60 7.04 0.52
C ARG A 53 14.74 7.31 -0.71
N ILE A 54 14.16 6.28 -1.33
CA ILE A 54 13.29 6.50 -2.49
C ILE A 54 12.04 7.28 -2.13
N VAL A 55 11.44 7.06 -0.95
CA VAL A 55 10.29 7.87 -0.50
C VAL A 55 10.70 9.33 -0.39
N ALA A 56 11.85 9.62 0.23
CA ALA A 56 12.33 10.99 0.36
C ALA A 56 12.56 11.69 -0.98
N LEU A 57 12.90 10.95 -2.05
CA LEU A 57 13.03 11.44 -3.42
C LEU A 57 11.67 11.59 -4.11
N ILE A 58 10.81 10.59 -4.06
CA ILE A 58 9.43 10.61 -4.59
C ILE A 58 8.64 11.80 -4.01
N LEU A 59 8.79 12.07 -2.71
CA LEU A 59 8.09 13.18 -2.04
C LEU A 59 8.61 14.58 -2.42
N ARG A 60 9.64 14.68 -3.28
CA ARG A 60 10.09 15.96 -3.88
C ARG A 60 9.48 16.19 -5.26
N ASP A 61 8.71 15.22 -5.78
CA ASP A 61 8.03 15.38 -7.06
C ASP A 61 7.12 16.62 -7.02
N PRO A 62 7.18 17.51 -8.02
CA PRO A 62 6.34 18.69 -8.06
C PRO A 62 4.84 18.36 -8.20
N VAL A 63 4.50 17.14 -8.61
CA VAL A 63 3.13 16.66 -8.74
C VAL A 63 2.84 15.68 -7.59
N SER A 64 2.23 16.17 -6.52
CA SER A 64 1.98 15.35 -5.33
C SER A 64 1.08 14.14 -5.57
N SER A 65 0.23 14.16 -6.60
CA SER A 65 -0.58 13.01 -6.99
C SER A 65 0.27 11.86 -7.55
N VAL A 66 1.35 12.17 -8.26
CA VAL A 66 2.39 11.21 -8.70
C VAL A 66 3.10 10.65 -7.48
N ALA A 67 3.56 11.52 -6.57
CA ALA A 67 4.24 11.11 -5.35
C ALA A 67 3.37 10.18 -4.48
N LYS A 68 2.12 10.58 -4.24
CA LYS A 68 1.14 9.79 -3.48
C LYS A 68 0.95 8.41 -4.10
N THR A 69 0.77 8.33 -5.42
CA THR A 69 0.55 7.05 -6.13
C THR A 69 1.72 6.09 -5.91
N ALA A 70 2.95 6.56 -6.09
CA ALA A 70 4.14 5.75 -5.90
C ALA A 70 4.35 5.33 -4.43
N VAL A 71 4.11 6.22 -3.47
CA VAL A 71 4.19 5.87 -2.04
C VAL A 71 3.12 4.84 -1.65
N VAL A 72 1.90 4.94 -2.18
CA VAL A 72 0.84 3.94 -1.94
C VAL A 72 1.24 2.59 -2.51
N GLN A 73 1.81 2.56 -3.72
CA GLN A 73 2.32 1.32 -4.30
C GLN A 73 3.41 0.70 -3.42
N LEU A 74 4.33 1.50 -2.89
CA LEU A 74 5.35 1.00 -1.98
C LEU A 74 4.75 0.43 -0.70
N VAL A 75 3.74 1.09 -0.12
CA VAL A 75 3.01 0.55 1.05
C VAL A 75 2.38 -0.80 0.73
N ASP A 76 1.74 -0.92 -0.44
CA ASP A 76 1.12 -2.17 -0.89
C ASP A 76 2.18 -3.29 -1.05
N GLU A 77 3.30 -3.02 -1.75
CA GLU A 77 4.39 -3.97 -1.95
C GLU A 77 5.03 -4.43 -0.63
N VAL A 78 5.30 -3.50 0.29
CA VAL A 78 5.90 -3.81 1.58
C VAL A 78 4.93 -4.60 2.46
N ALA A 79 3.64 -4.25 2.46
CA ALA A 79 2.64 -5.01 3.20
C ALA A 79 2.52 -6.45 2.68
N MET A 80 2.43 -6.64 1.36
CA MET A 80 2.29 -7.97 0.75
C MET A 80 3.47 -8.90 1.02
N ARG A 81 4.69 -8.36 1.19
CA ARG A 81 5.89 -9.16 1.47
C ARG A 81 6.25 -9.30 2.96
N SER A 82 5.56 -8.57 3.84
CA SER A 82 5.85 -8.57 5.27
C SER A 82 5.55 -9.95 5.88
N ALA A 83 6.42 -10.44 6.75
CA ALA A 83 6.21 -11.72 7.43
C ALA A 83 5.08 -11.68 8.46
N GLY A 84 4.66 -10.48 8.87
CA GLY A 84 3.55 -10.29 9.79
C GLY A 84 3.36 -8.83 10.18
N PRO A 85 2.35 -8.53 11.02
CA PRO A 85 1.98 -7.17 11.39
C PRO A 85 3.12 -6.39 12.05
N GLY A 86 3.94 -7.05 12.89
CA GLY A 86 5.04 -6.40 13.59
C GLY A 86 6.16 -5.91 12.67
N GLU A 87 6.46 -6.63 11.59
CA GLU A 87 7.45 -6.18 10.59
C GLU A 87 6.95 -4.95 9.85
N PHE A 88 5.70 -5.02 9.36
CA PHE A 88 5.08 -3.92 8.64
C PHE A 88 4.96 -2.66 9.50
N GLN A 89 4.56 -2.79 10.77
CA GLN A 89 4.46 -1.65 11.69
C GLN A 89 5.80 -0.96 11.94
N ARG A 90 6.89 -1.73 12.10
CA ARG A 90 8.24 -1.15 12.25
C ARG A 90 8.65 -0.39 10.99
N TRP A 91 8.35 -0.94 9.81
CA TRP A 91 8.60 -0.25 8.56
C TRP A 91 7.77 1.03 8.44
N ALA A 92 6.47 0.95 8.69
CA ALA A 92 5.55 2.08 8.60
C ALA A 92 5.92 3.21 9.56
N ALA A 93 6.42 2.90 10.76
CA ALA A 93 6.91 3.91 11.70
C ALA A 93 8.06 4.76 11.12
N GLY A 94 8.87 4.20 10.22
CA GLY A 94 9.89 4.94 9.48
C GLY A 94 9.34 5.78 8.32
N LEU A 95 8.20 5.37 7.74
CA LEU A 95 7.54 6.09 6.64
C LEU A 95 6.76 7.32 7.14
N LEU A 96 6.00 7.16 8.24
CA LEU A 96 5.03 8.16 8.70
C LEU A 96 5.61 9.58 8.89
N PRO A 97 6.84 9.78 9.40
CA PRO A 97 7.44 11.11 9.52
C PRO A 97 7.67 11.82 8.17
N GLU A 98 7.94 11.06 7.11
CA GLU A 98 8.21 11.60 5.76
C GLU A 98 6.93 12.16 5.11
N LEU A 99 5.77 11.60 5.47
CA LEU A 99 4.47 11.96 4.87
C LEU A 99 4.04 13.41 5.15
N ARG A 100 4.73 14.14 6.03
CA ARG A 100 4.48 15.57 6.29
C ARG A 100 4.47 16.42 5.02
N ARG A 101 5.27 16.06 4.01
CA ARG A 101 5.27 16.77 2.71
C ARG A 101 3.94 16.60 1.95
N LEU A 102 3.30 15.44 2.06
CA LEU A 102 1.99 15.19 1.45
C LEU A 102 0.83 15.84 2.22
N ASP A 103 1.05 16.26 3.47
CA ASP A 103 0.00 16.88 4.28
C ASP A 103 -0.38 18.28 3.79
N ALA A 104 0.61 19.04 3.31
CA ALA A 104 0.38 20.37 2.74
C ALA A 104 -0.59 20.33 1.54
N GLU A 105 -0.62 19.21 0.82
CA GLU A 105 -1.45 19.01 -0.38
C GLU A 105 -2.63 18.06 -0.14
N GLY A 106 -2.91 17.69 1.12
CA GLY A 106 -4.06 16.88 1.50
C GLY A 106 -3.98 15.39 1.13
N HIS A 107 -2.79 14.89 0.73
CA HIS A 107 -2.58 13.50 0.33
C HIS A 107 -2.07 12.60 1.46
N GLY A 108 -1.46 13.16 2.50
CA GLY A 108 -0.96 12.39 3.64
C GLY A 108 -2.03 11.55 4.36
N PRO A 109 -3.28 12.04 4.57
CA PRO A 109 -4.36 11.23 5.12
C PRO A 109 -4.66 9.96 4.31
N PHE A 110 -4.54 10.01 2.98
CA PHE A 110 -4.78 8.85 2.12
C PHE A 110 -3.74 7.75 2.35
N VAL A 111 -2.45 8.13 2.40
CA VAL A 111 -1.36 7.18 2.65
C VAL A 111 -1.48 6.58 4.06
N ARG A 112 -1.80 7.40 5.07
CA ARG A 112 -2.06 6.91 6.44
C ARG A 112 -3.23 5.94 6.51
N ARG A 113 -4.31 6.21 5.77
CA ARG A 113 -5.45 5.29 5.67
C ARG A 113 -5.03 3.97 5.04
N ARG A 114 -4.18 3.99 4.00
CA ARG A 114 -3.65 2.75 3.39
C ARG A 114 -2.76 1.95 4.35
N VAL A 115 -1.91 2.61 5.12
CA VAL A 115 -1.11 1.95 6.18
C VAL A 115 -2.02 1.32 7.25
N HIS A 116 -3.07 2.02 7.66
CA HIS A 116 -4.06 1.48 8.60
C HIS A 116 -4.76 0.23 8.04
N ASP A 117 -5.27 0.31 6.81
CA ASP A 117 -5.93 -0.80 6.12
C ASP A 117 -5.04 -2.06 6.11
N TRP A 118 -3.76 -1.92 5.72
CA TRP A 118 -2.82 -3.05 5.71
C TRP A 118 -2.46 -3.56 7.09
N SER A 119 -2.41 -2.69 8.10
CA SER A 119 -2.18 -3.10 9.49
C SER A 119 -3.32 -3.98 9.99
N VAL A 120 -4.57 -3.64 9.66
CA VAL A 120 -5.75 -4.46 9.98
C VAL A 120 -5.68 -5.79 9.25
N TYR A 121 -5.40 -5.77 7.93
CA TYR A 121 -5.27 -6.97 7.11
C TYR A 121 -4.23 -7.95 7.64
N LEU A 122 -3.01 -7.49 7.88
CA LEU A 122 -1.91 -8.34 8.33
C LEU A 122 -2.18 -8.92 9.72
N ALA A 123 -2.81 -8.16 10.61
CA ALA A 123 -3.17 -8.70 11.91
C ALA A 123 -4.27 -9.76 11.82
N ILE A 124 -5.21 -9.64 10.86
CA ILE A 124 -6.22 -10.68 10.59
C ILE A 124 -5.58 -11.95 10.04
N GLU A 125 -4.66 -11.82 9.09
CA GLU A 125 -3.90 -12.95 8.54
C GLU A 125 -3.04 -13.64 9.62
N ASP A 126 -2.58 -12.89 10.62
CA ASP A 126 -1.88 -13.39 11.81
C ASP A 126 -2.84 -14.02 12.86
N GLY A 127 -4.12 -14.22 12.50
CA GLY A 127 -5.11 -14.93 13.31
C GLY A 127 -5.93 -14.05 14.25
N ARG A 128 -5.75 -12.73 14.25
CA ARG A 128 -6.56 -11.83 15.07
C ARG A 128 -7.98 -11.72 14.50
N THR A 129 -8.97 -11.84 15.38
CA THR A 129 -10.35 -11.50 15.03
C THR A 129 -10.60 -10.01 15.32
N PRO A 130 -10.95 -9.19 14.31
CA PRO A 130 -11.19 -7.77 14.47
C PRO A 130 -12.56 -7.50 15.09
N ALA A 131 -12.73 -6.33 15.70
CA ALA A 131 -14.05 -5.85 16.06
C ALA A 131 -14.83 -5.40 14.82
N ALA A 132 -16.16 -5.44 14.85
CA ALA A 132 -17.00 -4.98 13.74
C ALA A 132 -16.73 -3.50 13.36
N ALA A 133 -16.54 -2.63 14.37
CA ALA A 133 -16.21 -1.23 14.16
C ALA A 133 -14.87 -1.03 13.44
N GLU A 134 -13.87 -1.85 13.78
CA GLU A 134 -12.56 -1.79 13.13
C GLU A 134 -12.63 -2.18 11.65
N LEU A 135 -13.43 -3.20 11.30
CA LEU A 135 -13.68 -3.55 9.90
C LEU A 135 -14.45 -2.44 9.17
N ALA A 136 -15.41 -1.79 9.84
CA ALA A 136 -16.15 -0.67 9.28
C ALA A 136 -15.25 0.55 9.00
N ASP A 137 -14.20 0.73 9.80
CA ASP A 137 -13.19 1.78 9.62
C ASP A 137 -12.18 1.48 8.52
N THR A 138 -12.12 0.27 7.96
CA THR A 138 -11.28 0.00 6.77
C THR A 138 -11.93 0.50 5.47
N THR A 139 -11.14 0.79 4.44
CA THR A 139 -11.69 1.24 3.16
C THR A 139 -12.47 0.14 2.44
N PRO A 140 -13.43 0.47 1.55
CA PRO A 140 -14.12 -0.54 0.72
C PRO A 140 -13.16 -1.39 -0.13
N TRP A 141 -12.01 -0.84 -0.52
CA TRP A 141 -10.96 -1.58 -1.20
C TRP A 141 -10.38 -2.67 -0.29
N MET A 142 -10.03 -2.32 0.95
CA MET A 142 -9.51 -3.28 1.92
C MET A 142 -10.54 -4.32 2.35
N GLN A 143 -11.78 -3.90 2.64
CA GLN A 143 -12.88 -4.82 2.94
C GLN A 143 -13.12 -5.83 1.81
N ARG A 144 -13.00 -5.39 0.55
CA ARG A 144 -13.08 -6.29 -0.59
C ARG A 144 -11.91 -7.26 -0.62
N MET A 145 -10.68 -6.80 -0.37
CA MET A 145 -9.50 -7.66 -0.29
C MET A 145 -9.66 -8.71 0.81
N LEU A 146 -10.11 -8.31 2.00
CA LEU A 146 -10.41 -9.23 3.09
C LEU A 146 -11.46 -10.27 2.66
N ALA A 147 -12.59 -9.81 2.12
CA ALA A 147 -13.65 -10.69 1.66
C ALA A 147 -13.16 -11.69 0.59
N GLU A 148 -12.20 -11.33 -0.26
CA GLU A 148 -11.67 -12.19 -1.33
C GLU A 148 -10.55 -13.13 -0.86
N LYS A 149 -9.76 -12.76 0.16
CA LYS A 149 -8.50 -13.45 0.48
C LYS A 149 -8.49 -14.21 1.80
N VAL A 150 -9.07 -13.67 2.88
CA VAL A 150 -8.94 -14.28 4.21
C VAL A 150 -9.69 -15.60 4.31
N THR A 151 -9.24 -16.50 5.18
CA THR A 151 -9.88 -17.79 5.48
C THR A 151 -10.57 -17.82 6.84
N SER A 152 -10.51 -16.72 7.60
CA SER A 152 -11.15 -16.59 8.91
C SER A 152 -12.67 -16.50 8.78
N LEU A 153 -13.39 -17.53 9.20
CA LEU A 153 -14.85 -17.56 9.20
C LEU A 153 -15.46 -16.39 9.99
N PRO A 154 -15.00 -16.05 11.22
CA PRO A 154 -15.50 -14.87 11.95
C PRO A 154 -15.41 -13.57 11.14
N VAL A 155 -14.30 -13.34 10.43
CA VAL A 155 -14.11 -12.13 9.62
C VAL A 155 -15.06 -12.11 8.44
N LEU A 156 -15.24 -13.24 7.75
CA LEU A 156 -16.18 -13.34 6.64
C LEU A 156 -17.62 -13.13 7.09
N THR A 157 -18.01 -13.63 8.26
CA THR A 157 -19.34 -13.38 8.84
C THR A 157 -19.55 -11.89 9.12
N LEU A 158 -18.59 -11.23 9.77
CA LEU A 158 -18.67 -9.79 10.03
C LEU A 158 -18.78 -8.97 8.74
N LEU A 159 -18.03 -9.34 7.68
CA LEU A 159 -18.10 -8.67 6.38
C LEU A 159 -19.39 -8.98 5.62
N ALA A 160 -19.99 -10.16 5.80
CA ALA A 160 -21.27 -10.51 5.20
C ALA A 160 -22.40 -9.66 5.79
N GLU A 161 -22.35 -9.39 7.10
CA GLU A 161 -23.33 -8.58 7.82
C GLU A 161 -23.12 -7.08 7.60
N GLY A 162 -21.87 -6.60 7.75
CA GLY A 162 -21.54 -5.18 7.85
C GLY A 162 -20.71 -4.59 6.72
N GLY A 163 -20.37 -5.35 5.67
CA GLY A 163 -19.53 -4.88 4.59
C GLY A 163 -20.09 -3.61 3.90
N GLY A 164 -19.22 -2.66 3.58
CA GLY A 164 -19.59 -1.31 3.12
C GLY A 164 -20.28 -1.26 1.75
N THR A 165 -20.22 -2.34 0.98
CA THR A 165 -20.98 -2.48 -0.28
C THR A 165 -21.69 -3.82 -0.36
N ARG A 166 -22.78 -3.86 -1.14
CA ARG A 166 -23.50 -5.12 -1.44
C ARG A 166 -22.58 -6.18 -2.05
N LYS A 167 -21.63 -5.77 -2.91
CA LYS A 167 -20.67 -6.70 -3.52
C LYS A 167 -19.79 -7.37 -2.47
N ILE A 168 -19.27 -6.60 -1.52
CA ILE A 168 -18.43 -7.11 -0.43
C ILE A 168 -19.21 -8.11 0.42
N ARG A 169 -20.42 -7.74 0.86
CA ARG A 169 -21.29 -8.63 1.66
C ARG A 169 -21.58 -9.95 0.94
N ASN A 170 -21.88 -9.89 -0.36
CA ASN A 170 -22.14 -11.09 -1.16
C ASN A 170 -20.90 -11.98 -1.38
N ILE A 171 -19.71 -11.40 -1.51
CA ILE A 171 -18.47 -12.19 -1.61
C ILE A 171 -18.22 -12.89 -0.28
N ALA A 172 -18.28 -12.14 0.82
CA ALA A 172 -18.03 -12.66 2.16
C ALA A 172 -19.02 -13.76 2.56
N GLY A 173 -20.33 -13.54 2.35
CA GLY A 173 -21.37 -14.54 2.66
C GLY A 173 -21.18 -15.86 1.89
N ARG A 174 -20.92 -15.79 0.57
CA ARG A 174 -20.67 -17.00 -0.22
C ARG A 174 -19.46 -17.79 0.24
N ARG A 175 -18.38 -17.10 0.64
CA ARG A 175 -17.17 -17.75 1.15
C ARG A 175 -17.37 -18.31 2.54
N ALA A 176 -18.08 -17.60 3.44
CA ALA A 176 -18.45 -18.11 4.75
C ALA A 176 -19.27 -19.40 4.62
N ASP A 177 -20.28 -19.42 3.74
CA ASP A 177 -21.08 -20.61 3.45
C ASP A 177 -20.24 -21.78 2.95
N THR A 178 -19.26 -21.51 2.09
CA THR A 178 -18.34 -22.52 1.56
C THR A 178 -17.49 -23.12 2.68
N LEU A 179 -16.95 -22.29 3.58
CA LEU A 179 -16.15 -22.77 4.71
C LEU A 179 -16.97 -23.56 5.73
N MET A 180 -18.23 -23.18 5.97
CA MET A 180 -19.11 -23.89 6.90
C MET A 180 -19.55 -25.27 6.38
N ARG A 181 -19.67 -25.43 5.06
CA ARG A 181 -20.12 -26.68 4.44
C ARG A 181 -19.01 -27.73 4.29
N GLY A 182 -17.75 -27.34 4.45
CA GLY A 182 -16.59 -28.20 4.18
C GLY A 182 -16.38 -28.42 2.68
N PRO A 183 -15.18 -28.88 2.27
CA PRO A 183 -14.90 -29.30 0.89
C PRO A 183 -15.71 -30.53 0.48
#